data_AF-A0A924JZD6-F1
#
_entry.id   AF-A0A924JZD6-F1
#
_cell.length_a   1.000
_cell.length_b   1.000
_cell.length_c   1.000
_cell.angle_alpha   90.00
_cell.angle_beta   90.00
_cell.angle_gamma   90.00
#
_symmetry.space_group_name_H-M   'P 1'
#
loop_
_entity.id
_entity.type
_entity.pdbx_description
1 polymer ?
#
loop_
_entity_poly.entity_id
_entity_poly.type
_entity_poly.pdbx_seq_one_letter_code
_entity_poly.pdbx_strand_id
1 'polypeptide(L)'
;MSDQLTTLALETLDRMRSRLKARHLNLLVALSQYGSLSRVAQEWGVTQPYLTQLLAEIESMMGTALFTRQRSGVTPTPVGLIAISRASRLLADMQDWANDMAATRLGFTERLSIGVIHYLSGQLLCDTLSRTREQVGPFVFSVEEATSDRLLALLREHRLEGVVARARGAAQVRDLRCDILFRQRPA
;
A
#
# COMPACT_ATOMS: atom_id res chain seq x y z
N MET A 1 -24.66 -19.32 15.87
CA MET A 1 -23.87 -18.06 15.86
C MET A 1 -22.82 -18.03 14.74
N SER A 2 -22.03 -19.10 14.54
CA SER A 2 -21.07 -19.19 13.41
C SER A 2 -21.73 -19.10 12.02
N ASP A 3 -22.93 -19.66 11.86
CA ASP A 3 -23.61 -19.73 10.56
C ASP A 3 -24.10 -18.35 10.08
N GLN A 4 -24.69 -17.55 10.99
CA GLN A 4 -25.17 -16.19 10.70
C GLN A 4 -24.04 -15.22 10.35
N LEU A 5 -22.86 -15.35 10.98
CA LEU A 5 -21.69 -14.52 10.66
C LEU A 5 -21.16 -14.82 9.25
N THR A 6 -21.14 -16.09 8.86
CA THR A 6 -20.73 -16.51 7.51
C THR A 6 -21.73 -16.01 6.45
N THR A 7 -23.04 -16.13 6.70
CA THR A 7 -24.07 -15.62 5.79
C THR A 7 -23.95 -14.11 5.58
N LEU A 8 -23.81 -13.33 6.66
CA LEU A 8 -23.69 -11.87 6.57
C LEU A 8 -22.43 -11.44 5.81
N ALA A 9 -21.32 -12.15 6.01
CA ALA A 9 -20.07 -11.90 5.30
C ALA A 9 -20.20 -12.18 3.79
N LEU A 10 -20.86 -13.28 3.41
CA LEU A 10 -21.09 -13.63 2.00
C LEU A 10 -21.99 -12.61 1.30
N GLU A 11 -23.09 -12.20 1.93
CA GLU A 11 -23.98 -11.17 1.36
C GLU A 11 -23.26 -9.83 1.16
N THR A 12 -22.44 -9.44 2.13
CA THR A 12 -21.64 -8.21 2.05
C THR A 12 -20.62 -8.30 0.91
N LEU A 13 -19.96 -9.45 0.78
CA LEU A 13 -19.02 -9.70 -0.29
C LEU A 13 -19.70 -9.62 -1.68
N ASP A 14 -20.90 -10.18 -1.84
CA ASP A 14 -21.64 -10.12 -3.11
C ASP A 14 -22.06 -8.68 -3.47
N ARG A 15 -22.52 -7.90 -2.48
CA ARG A 15 -22.78 -6.46 -2.67
C ARG A 15 -21.52 -5.71 -3.08
N MET A 16 -20.39 -5.99 -2.43
CA MET A 16 -19.11 -5.38 -2.77
C MET A 16 -18.66 -5.77 -4.19
N ARG A 17 -18.71 -7.04 -4.56
CA ARG A 17 -18.29 -7.52 -5.89
C ARG A 17 -19.08 -6.87 -7.03
N SER A 18 -20.36 -6.60 -6.82
CA SER A 18 -21.24 -6.02 -7.84
C SER A 18 -21.16 -4.50 -7.95
N ARG A 19 -20.93 -3.78 -6.85
CA ARG A 19 -21.10 -2.32 -6.78
C ARG A 19 -19.85 -1.54 -6.37
N LEU A 20 -18.86 -2.17 -5.74
CA LEU A 20 -17.66 -1.47 -5.26
C LEU A 20 -16.78 -1.03 -6.43
N LYS A 21 -16.40 0.25 -6.43
CA LYS A 21 -15.54 0.88 -7.45
C LYS A 21 -14.33 1.52 -6.75
N ALA A 22 -13.22 1.70 -7.46
CA ALA A 22 -12.01 2.32 -6.90
C ALA A 22 -12.27 3.69 -6.24
N ARG A 23 -13.18 4.51 -6.81
CA ARG A 23 -13.59 5.80 -6.23
C ARG A 23 -14.16 5.68 -4.80
N HIS A 24 -14.81 4.57 -4.48
CA HIS A 24 -15.33 4.30 -3.14
C HIS A 24 -14.19 4.12 -2.13
N LEU A 25 -13.17 3.35 -2.52
CA LEU A 25 -11.97 3.13 -1.71
C LEU A 25 -11.22 4.45 -1.50
N ASN A 26 -11.04 5.23 -2.57
CA ASN A 26 -10.40 6.55 -2.50
C ASN A 26 -11.14 7.48 -1.54
N LEU A 27 -12.47 7.47 -1.52
CA LEU A 27 -13.25 8.33 -0.63
C LEU A 27 -13.01 7.97 0.84
N LEU A 28 -12.98 6.67 1.18
CA LEU A 28 -12.68 6.22 2.55
C LEU A 28 -11.32 6.72 3.03
N VAL A 29 -10.29 6.57 2.19
CA VAL A 29 -8.93 7.02 2.52
C VAL A 29 -8.87 8.54 2.61
N ALA A 30 -9.48 9.27 1.67
CA ALA A 30 -9.53 10.73 1.71
C ALA A 30 -10.23 11.24 2.98
N LEU A 31 -11.36 10.65 3.39
CA LEU A 31 -12.06 11.07 4.60
C LEU A 31 -11.23 10.85 5.88
N SER A 32 -10.34 9.84 5.91
CA SER A 32 -9.40 9.65 7.01
C SER A 32 -8.34 10.76 7.10
N GLN A 33 -7.98 11.38 5.98
CA GLN A 33 -6.98 12.46 5.90
C GLN A 33 -7.59 13.83 6.17
N TYR A 34 -8.74 14.11 5.54
CA TYR A 34 -9.33 15.46 5.55
C TYR A 34 -10.41 15.65 6.62
N GLY A 35 -11.02 14.57 7.10
CA GLY A 35 -12.07 14.59 8.14
C GLY A 35 -13.38 15.29 7.74
N SER A 36 -13.54 15.69 6.47
CA SER A 36 -14.68 16.48 6.01
C SER A 36 -15.01 16.19 4.54
N LEU A 37 -16.27 15.83 4.28
CA LEU A 37 -16.79 15.66 2.92
C LEU A 37 -16.67 16.94 2.08
N SER A 38 -16.87 18.12 2.69
CA SER A 38 -16.75 19.40 1.99
C SER A 38 -15.31 19.66 1.53
N ARG A 39 -14.32 19.34 2.38
CA ARG A 39 -12.91 19.47 2.01
C ARG A 39 -12.54 18.48 0.92
N VAL A 40 -12.94 17.21 1.04
CA VAL A 40 -12.69 16.21 -0.01
C VAL A 40 -13.34 16.63 -1.33
N ALA A 41 -14.55 17.19 -1.29
CA ALA A 41 -15.24 17.68 -2.49
C ALA A 41 -14.45 18.78 -3.19
N GLN A 42 -13.92 19.74 -2.42
CA GLN A 42 -13.05 20.80 -2.93
C GLN A 42 -11.77 20.23 -3.56
N GLU A 43 -11.07 19.33 -2.87
CA GLU A 43 -9.83 18.70 -3.36
C GLU A 43 -10.06 17.87 -4.63
N TRP A 44 -11.20 17.19 -4.73
CA TRP A 44 -11.55 16.35 -5.88
C TRP A 44 -12.22 17.13 -7.02
N GLY A 45 -12.49 18.43 -6.84
CA GLY A 45 -13.20 19.24 -7.83
C GLY A 45 -14.62 18.77 -8.12
N VAL A 46 -15.30 18.21 -7.12
CA VAL A 46 -16.67 17.68 -7.23
C VAL A 46 -17.61 18.34 -6.22
N THR A 47 -18.91 18.08 -6.34
CA THR A 47 -19.89 18.62 -5.40
C THR A 47 -19.96 17.77 -4.12
N GLN A 48 -20.20 18.42 -2.97
CA GLN A 48 -20.40 17.71 -1.70
C GLN A 48 -21.61 16.74 -1.72
N PRO A 49 -22.77 17.06 -2.35
CA PRO A 49 -23.87 16.10 -2.47
C PRO A 49 -23.48 14.81 -3.17
N TYR A 50 -22.63 14.88 -4.21
CA TYR A 50 -22.09 13.69 -4.88
C TYR A 50 -21.28 12.82 -3.91
N LEU A 51 -20.37 13.41 -3.11
CA LEU A 51 -19.61 12.63 -2.12
C LEU A 51 -20.48 12.09 -0.98
N THR A 52 -21.54 12.81 -0.61
CA THR A 52 -22.51 12.34 0.40
C THR A 52 -23.24 11.11 -0.11
N GLN A 53 -23.70 11.13 -1.36
CA GLN A 53 -24.30 9.96 -2.01
C GLN A 53 -23.30 8.81 -2.13
N LEU A 54 -22.06 9.10 -2.53
CA LEU A 54 -21.01 8.10 -2.65
C LEU A 54 -20.71 7.41 -1.30
N LEU A 55 -20.68 8.17 -0.21
CA LEU A 55 -20.51 7.61 1.14
C LEU A 55 -21.70 6.72 1.53
N ALA A 56 -22.93 7.17 1.26
CA ALA A 56 -24.14 6.40 1.55
C ALA A 56 -24.18 5.07 0.76
N GLU A 57 -23.71 5.06 -0.48
CA GLU A 57 -23.55 3.83 -1.26
C GLU A 57 -22.56 2.85 -0.62
N ILE A 58 -21.46 3.36 -0.06
CA ILE A 58 -20.49 2.54 0.67
C ILE A 58 -21.11 1.93 1.91
N GLU A 59 -21.74 2.75 2.75
CA GLU A 59 -22.38 2.29 3.99
C GLU A 59 -23.51 1.29 3.72
N SER A 60 -24.26 1.48 2.61
CA SER A 60 -25.26 0.53 2.13
C SER A 60 -24.66 -0.83 1.72
N MET A 61 -23.50 -0.85 1.04
CA MET A 61 -22.83 -2.10 0.70
C MET A 61 -22.34 -2.84 1.95
N MET A 62 -21.78 -2.09 2.91
CA MET A 62 -21.25 -2.64 4.16
C MET A 62 -22.35 -3.00 5.19
N GLY A 63 -23.58 -2.54 4.98
CA GLY A 63 -24.71 -2.76 5.89
C GLY A 63 -24.61 -2.01 7.21
N THR A 64 -23.69 -1.05 7.33
CA THR A 64 -23.44 -0.29 8.56
C THR A 64 -22.86 1.08 8.26
N ALA A 65 -23.12 2.05 9.15
CA ALA A 65 -22.47 3.35 9.12
C ALA A 65 -20.97 3.21 9.41
N LEU A 66 -20.15 3.78 8.54
CA LEU A 66 -18.70 3.81 8.67
C LEU A 66 -18.22 5.13 9.29
N PHE A 67 -19.03 6.19 9.22
CA PHE A 67 -18.70 7.47 9.80
C PHE A 67 -19.85 8.03 10.63
N THR A 68 -19.53 8.80 11.67
CA THR A 68 -20.48 9.60 12.43
C THR A 68 -20.31 11.08 12.07
N ARG A 69 -21.43 11.81 12.02
CA ARG A 69 -21.40 13.26 11.80
C ARG A 69 -21.03 13.98 13.08
N GLN A 70 -20.16 14.97 12.95
CA GLN A 70 -19.78 15.90 14.01
C GLN A 70 -19.85 17.35 13.50
N ARG A 71 -19.80 18.32 14.42
CA ARG A 71 -19.84 19.75 14.07
C ARG A 71 -18.70 20.17 13.13
N SER A 72 -17.55 19.49 13.19
CA SER A 72 -16.36 19.76 12.39
C SER A 72 -16.25 18.93 11.11
N GLY A 73 -17.17 17.98 10.86
CA GLY A 73 -17.11 17.09 9.71
C GLY A 73 -17.58 15.68 10.03
N VAL A 74 -16.76 14.67 9.70
CA VAL A 74 -17.07 13.26 9.91
C VAL A 74 -15.92 12.55 10.64
N THR A 75 -16.26 11.58 11.49
CA THR A 75 -15.29 10.77 12.23
C THR A 75 -15.56 9.29 11.96
N PRO A 76 -14.54 8.47 11.66
CA PRO A 76 -14.75 7.05 11.42
C PRO A 76 -15.25 6.34 12.68
N THR A 77 -16.18 5.40 12.50
CA THR A 77 -16.58 4.42 13.51
C THR A 77 -15.49 3.36 13.67
N PRO A 78 -15.54 2.48 14.69
CA PRO A 78 -14.62 1.34 14.78
C PRO A 78 -14.62 0.47 13.51
N VAL A 79 -15.79 0.23 12.91
CA VAL A 79 -15.90 -0.49 11.63
C VAL A 79 -15.36 0.36 10.46
N GLY A 80 -15.57 1.67 10.50
CA GLY A 80 -15.00 2.63 9.56
C GLY A 80 -13.47 2.57 9.51
N LEU A 81 -12.81 2.50 10.66
CA LEU A 81 -11.34 2.35 10.74
C LEU A 81 -10.85 1.07 10.06
N ILE A 82 -11.57 -0.04 10.25
CA ILE A 82 -11.27 -1.31 9.58
C ILE A 82 -11.44 -1.14 8.06
N ALA A 83 -12.54 -0.55 7.62
CA ALA A 83 -12.83 -0.32 6.20
C ALA A 83 -11.76 0.57 5.54
N ILE A 84 -11.36 1.67 6.18
CA ILE A 84 -10.27 2.55 5.72
C ILE A 84 -8.97 1.76 5.55
N SER A 85 -8.57 1.00 6.57
CA SER A 85 -7.34 0.20 6.53
C SER A 85 -7.36 -0.84 5.40
N ARG A 86 -8.51 -1.47 5.14
CA ARG A 86 -8.68 -2.41 4.01
C ARG A 86 -8.67 -1.70 2.66
N ALA A 87 -9.31 -0.53 2.56
CA ALA A 87 -9.32 0.29 1.34
C ALA A 87 -7.91 0.74 0.95
N SER A 88 -7.10 1.21 1.91
CA SER A 88 -5.71 1.61 1.66
C SER A 88 -4.86 0.47 1.09
N ARG A 89 -5.00 -0.75 1.63
CA ARG A 89 -4.28 -1.93 1.12
C ARG A 89 -4.69 -2.29 -0.30
N LEU A 90 -5.99 -2.36 -0.58
CA LEU A 90 -6.49 -2.67 -1.92
C LEU A 90 -6.02 -1.65 -2.97
N LEU A 91 -5.96 -0.37 -2.61
CA LEU A 91 -5.45 0.67 -3.51
C LEU A 91 -3.94 0.53 -3.75
N ALA A 92 -3.16 0.15 -2.74
CA ALA A 92 -1.74 -0.16 -2.90
C ALA A 92 -1.55 -1.37 -3.83
N ASP A 93 -2.32 -2.45 -3.65
CA ASP A 93 -2.26 -3.64 -4.51
C ASP A 93 -2.64 -3.30 -5.96
N MET A 94 -3.63 -2.42 -6.18
CA MET A 94 -3.98 -1.92 -7.52
C MET A 94 -2.84 -1.12 -8.15
N GLN A 95 -2.12 -0.31 -7.36
CA GLN A 95 -0.97 0.44 -7.84
C GLN A 95 0.19 -0.48 -8.23
N ASP A 96 0.46 -1.50 -7.41
CA ASP A 96 1.47 -2.51 -7.70
C ASP A 96 1.12 -3.26 -8.99
N TRP A 97 -0.13 -3.70 -9.14
CA TRP A 97 -0.60 -4.34 -10.37
C TRP A 97 -0.43 -3.44 -11.61
N ALA A 98 -0.77 -2.15 -11.51
CA ALA A 98 -0.57 -1.21 -12.61
C ALA A 98 0.91 -1.06 -12.99
N ASN A 99 1.80 -1.03 -11.99
CA ASN A 99 3.25 -0.97 -12.20
C ASN A 99 3.77 -2.24 -12.89
N ASP A 100 3.28 -3.41 -12.50
CA ASP A 100 3.70 -4.70 -13.10
C ASP A 100 3.26 -4.81 -14.57
N MET A 101 2.04 -4.33 -14.88
CA MET A 101 1.56 -4.23 -16.26
C MET A 101 2.41 -3.28 -17.11
N ALA A 102 2.82 -2.14 -16.55
CA ALA A 102 3.69 -1.17 -17.22
C ALA A 102 5.10 -1.74 -17.46
N ALA A 103 5.67 -2.43 -16.46
CA ALA A 103 6.97 -3.09 -16.57
C ALA A 103 6.96 -4.13 -17.70
N THR A 104 5.96 -5.03 -17.71
CA THR A 104 5.81 -6.05 -18.75
C THR A 104 5.72 -5.43 -20.15
N ARG A 105 4.93 -4.36 -20.32
CA ARG A 105 4.71 -3.72 -21.63
C ARG A 105 5.97 -3.02 -22.17
N LEU A 106 6.85 -2.55 -21.30
CA LEU A 106 8.12 -1.92 -21.66
C LEU A 106 9.25 -2.94 -21.87
N GLY A 107 8.96 -4.24 -21.86
CA GLY A 107 9.94 -5.30 -22.07
C GLY A 107 10.80 -5.61 -20.85
N PHE A 108 10.40 -5.13 -19.67
CA PHE A 108 11.00 -5.53 -18.41
C PHE A 108 10.35 -6.85 -17.99
N THR A 109 11.06 -7.96 -18.18
CA THR A 109 10.55 -9.30 -17.87
C THR A 109 10.52 -9.60 -16.38
N GLU A 110 11.26 -8.83 -15.58
CA GLU A 110 11.42 -9.02 -14.15
C GLU A 110 11.56 -7.67 -13.44
N ARG A 111 10.80 -7.52 -12.35
CA ARG A 111 10.88 -6.37 -11.44
C ARG A 111 11.73 -6.77 -10.25
N LEU A 112 12.69 -5.93 -9.89
CA LEU A 112 13.52 -6.13 -8.71
C LEU A 112 13.28 -4.98 -7.72
N SER A 113 12.47 -5.25 -6.69
CA SER A 113 12.18 -4.37 -5.57
C SER A 113 13.17 -4.62 -4.44
N ILE A 114 14.03 -3.63 -4.21
CA ILE A 114 15.09 -3.69 -3.20
C ILE A 114 14.77 -2.70 -2.08
N GLY A 115 14.73 -3.20 -0.85
CA GLY A 115 14.69 -2.36 0.34
C GLY A 115 16.07 -1.82 0.68
N VAL A 116 16.17 -0.53 1.00
CA VAL A 116 17.42 0.10 1.44
C VAL A 116 17.23 0.84 2.74
N ILE A 117 18.16 0.68 3.68
CA ILE A 117 18.14 1.49 4.89
C ILE A 117 18.50 2.93 4.57
N HIS A 118 17.92 3.86 5.34
CA HIS A 118 18.37 5.24 5.39
C HIS A 118 19.88 5.27 5.63
N TYR A 119 20.61 6.06 4.82
CA TYR A 119 22.09 6.19 4.75
C TYR A 119 22.87 5.33 3.74
N LEU A 120 22.23 4.62 2.82
CA LEU A 120 22.93 4.18 1.61
C LEU A 120 23.20 5.39 0.71
N SER A 121 24.47 5.62 0.35
CA SER A 121 24.84 6.68 -0.58
C SER A 121 24.14 6.44 -1.91
N GLY A 122 23.26 7.35 -2.32
CA GLY A 122 22.52 7.25 -3.58
C GLY A 122 23.42 7.01 -4.79
N GLN A 123 24.68 7.46 -4.73
CA GLN A 123 25.71 7.23 -5.74
C GLN A 123 26.10 5.75 -5.86
N LEU A 124 26.31 5.04 -4.75
CA LEU A 124 26.65 3.62 -4.76
C LEU A 124 25.47 2.77 -5.27
N LEU A 125 24.24 3.20 -4.94
CA LEU A 125 23.03 2.60 -5.47
C LEU A 125 22.94 2.81 -6.99
N CYS A 126 23.05 4.04 -7.48
CA CYS A 126 23.01 4.36 -8.92
C CYS A 126 24.09 3.61 -9.72
N ASP A 127 25.33 3.54 -9.21
CA ASP A 127 26.42 2.81 -9.86
C ASP A 127 26.15 1.32 -9.95
N THR A 128 25.60 0.73 -8.89
CA THR A 128 25.24 -0.69 -8.85
C THR A 128 24.08 -0.98 -9.80
N LEU A 129 23.03 -0.15 -9.79
CA LEU A 129 21.87 -0.29 -10.67
C LEU A 129 22.26 -0.21 -12.15
N SER A 130 23.16 0.72 -12.49
CA SER A 130 23.65 0.91 -13.86
C SER A 130 24.43 -0.31 -14.34
N ARG A 131 25.35 -0.84 -13.52
CA ARG A 131 26.13 -2.04 -13.85
C ARG A 131 25.26 -3.30 -13.97
N THR A 132 24.29 -3.48 -13.08
CA THR A 132 23.38 -4.64 -13.12
C THR A 132 22.51 -4.61 -14.38
N ARG A 133 22.03 -3.43 -14.78
CA ARG A 133 21.24 -3.26 -16.01
C ARG A 133 22.03 -3.61 -17.28
N GLU A 134 23.33 -3.36 -17.30
CA GLU A 134 24.21 -3.75 -18.42
C GLU A 134 24.47 -5.25 -18.49
N GLN A 135 24.51 -5.95 -17.35
CA GLN A 135 24.90 -7.36 -17.27
C GLN A 135 23.72 -8.34 -17.41
N VAL A 136 22.57 -8.00 -16.84
CA VAL A 136 21.45 -8.94 -16.70
C VAL A 136 20.30 -8.60 -17.66
N GLY A 137 20.30 -7.39 -18.24
CA GLY A 137 19.26 -6.89 -19.14
C GLY A 137 18.44 -5.75 -18.54
N PRO A 138 17.39 -5.27 -19.24
CA PRO A 138 16.53 -4.21 -18.71
C PRO A 138 15.69 -4.74 -17.54
N PHE A 139 15.93 -4.20 -16.34
CA PHE A 139 15.08 -4.38 -15.14
C PHE A 139 14.47 -3.06 -14.71
N VAL A 140 13.26 -3.12 -14.14
CA VAL A 140 12.72 -2.01 -13.34
C VAL A 140 13.16 -2.23 -11.90
N PHE A 141 13.93 -1.27 -11.39
CA PHE A 141 14.29 -1.23 -9.98
C PHE A 141 13.27 -0.39 -9.23
N SER A 142 12.68 -0.99 -8.20
CA SER A 142 11.87 -0.28 -7.21
C SER A 142 12.68 -0.20 -5.93
N VAL A 143 12.92 0.99 -5.40
CA VAL A 143 13.72 1.16 -4.20
C VAL A 143 12.82 1.68 -3.08
N GLU A 144 12.68 0.89 -2.02
CA GLU A 144 11.93 1.28 -0.83
C GLU A 144 12.89 1.65 0.30
N GLU A 145 12.86 2.91 0.73
CA GLU A 145 13.67 3.39 1.83
C GLU A 145 12.88 3.33 3.14
N ALA A 146 13.34 2.51 4.09
CA ALA A 146 12.68 2.38 5.40
C ALA A 146 13.68 1.99 6.51
N THR A 147 13.17 1.75 7.72
CA THR A 147 13.96 1.16 8.81
C THR A 147 14.20 -0.33 8.56
N SER A 148 15.29 -0.89 9.09
CA SER A 148 15.61 -2.32 8.93
C SER A 148 14.43 -3.23 9.28
N ASP A 149 13.74 -2.95 10.39
CA ASP A 149 12.62 -3.78 10.86
C ASP A 149 11.45 -3.79 9.87
N ARG A 150 11.17 -2.63 9.25
CA ARG A 150 10.11 -2.50 8.23
C ARG A 150 10.48 -3.24 6.95
N LEU A 151 11.72 -3.10 6.48
CA LEU A 151 12.20 -3.78 5.28
C LEU A 151 12.22 -5.30 5.46
N LEU A 152 12.64 -5.78 6.63
CA LEU A 152 12.62 -7.21 6.95
C LEU A 152 11.20 -7.76 7.01
N ALA A 153 10.23 -7.00 7.52
CA ALA A 153 8.82 -7.39 7.49
C ALA A 153 8.31 -7.50 6.04
N LEU A 154 8.61 -6.53 5.19
CA LEU A 154 8.22 -6.53 3.79
C LEU A 154 8.87 -7.67 2.99
N LEU A 155 10.13 -7.99 3.28
CA LEU A 155 10.83 -9.14 2.69
C LEU A 155 10.16 -10.46 3.06
N ARG A 156 9.73 -10.63 4.32
CA ARG A 156 8.96 -11.81 4.77
C ARG A 156 7.57 -11.90 4.16
N GLU A 157 6.96 -10.76 3.90
CA GLU A 157 5.68 -10.65 3.20
C GLU A 157 5.83 -10.85 1.68
N HIS A 158 7.03 -11.19 1.19
CA HIS A 158 7.37 -11.33 -0.23
C HIS A 158 7.07 -10.07 -1.07
N ARG A 159 7.07 -8.90 -0.42
CA ARG A 159 6.89 -7.60 -1.05
C ARG A 159 8.19 -6.97 -1.54
N LEU A 160 9.33 -7.53 -1.14
CA LEU A 160 10.67 -7.17 -1.60
C LEU A 160 11.38 -8.46 -2.03
N GLU A 161 12.19 -8.38 -3.08
CA GLU A 161 13.04 -9.47 -3.53
C GLU A 161 14.42 -9.44 -2.84
N GLY A 162 14.81 -8.29 -2.26
CA GLY A 162 16.05 -8.15 -1.52
C GLY A 162 16.08 -6.93 -0.61
N VAL A 163 16.98 -6.95 0.39
CA VAL A 163 17.18 -5.82 1.30
C VAL A 163 18.67 -5.58 1.50
N VAL A 164 19.10 -4.32 1.32
CA VAL A 164 20.42 -3.85 1.70
C VAL A 164 20.30 -3.09 3.03
N ALA A 165 20.75 -3.74 4.11
CA ALA A 165 20.66 -3.21 5.46
C ALA A 165 21.98 -3.36 6.24
N ARG A 166 22.06 -2.73 7.41
CA ARG A 166 23.20 -2.89 8.33
C ARG A 166 23.24 -4.33 8.85
N ALA A 167 24.38 -5.00 8.63
CA ALA A 167 24.60 -6.40 9.02
C ALA A 167 24.30 -6.71 10.50
N ARG A 168 24.49 -5.74 11.41
CA ARG A 168 24.24 -5.93 12.85
C ARG A 168 22.77 -6.20 13.21
N GLY A 169 21.81 -5.87 12.35
CA GLY A 169 20.38 -6.18 12.54
C GLY A 169 19.89 -7.41 11.77
N ALA A 170 20.48 -7.70 10.60
CA ALA A 170 20.06 -8.82 9.75
C ALA A 170 20.69 -10.17 10.15
N ALA A 171 21.85 -10.17 10.82
CA ALA A 171 22.58 -11.39 11.19
C ALA A 171 21.90 -12.27 12.27
N GLN A 172 20.79 -11.84 12.86
CA GLN A 172 20.02 -12.63 13.84
C GLN A 172 18.81 -13.35 13.23
N VAL A 173 18.54 -13.16 11.94
CA VAL A 173 17.33 -13.65 11.28
C VAL A 173 17.59 -14.99 10.61
N ARG A 174 17.11 -16.09 11.23
CA ARG A 174 17.39 -17.48 10.78
C ARG A 174 16.71 -17.87 9.47
N ASP A 175 15.66 -17.15 9.10
CA ASP A 175 14.81 -17.39 7.93
C ASP A 175 15.29 -16.66 6.65
N LEU A 176 16.41 -15.91 6.71
CA LEU A 176 16.91 -15.11 5.59
C LEU A 176 18.37 -15.41 5.27
N ARG A 177 18.70 -15.46 3.98
CA ARG A 177 20.10 -15.49 3.53
C ARG A 177 20.69 -14.08 3.64
N CYS A 178 21.79 -13.97 4.38
CA CYS A 178 22.50 -12.70 4.57
C CYS A 178 23.92 -12.79 4.02
N ASP A 179 24.21 -11.99 3.00
CA ASP A 179 25.56 -11.86 2.43
C ASP A 179 26.14 -10.47 2.76
N ILE A 180 27.38 -10.42 3.26
CA ILE A 180 28.06 -9.15 3.59
C ILE A 180 28.57 -8.53 2.29
N LEU A 181 27.95 -7.41 1.86
CA LEU A 181 28.31 -6.73 0.62
C LEU A 181 29.57 -5.86 0.75
N PHE A 182 29.65 -5.04 1.80
CA PHE A 182 30.82 -4.19 2.06
C PHE A 182 30.90 -3.78 3.54
N ARG A 183 32.06 -3.26 3.96
CA ARG A 183 32.27 -2.69 5.30
C ARG A 183 32.49 -1.18 5.18
N GLN A 184 31.57 -0.39 5.71
CA GLN A 184 31.74 1.05 5.81
C GLN A 184 32.48 1.39 7.10
N ARG A 185 33.58 2.15 7.02
CA ARG A 185 34.21 2.77 8.20
C ARG A 185 33.45 4.06 8.52
N PRO A 186 33.16 4.35 9.81
CA PRO A 186 32.71 5.69 10.19
C PRO A 186 33.76 6.71 9.74
N ALA A 187 33.30 7.81 9.16
CA ALA A 187 34.14 8.98 8.93
C ALA A 187 34.55 9.60 10.26
#